data_AF-A0AA96R6B7-F1
#
_entry.id   AF-A0AA96R6B7-F1
#
_cell.length_a   1.000
_cell.length_b   1.000
_cell.length_c   1.000
_cell.angle_alpha   90.00
_cell.angle_beta   90.00
_cell.angle_gamma   90.00
#
_symmetry.space_group_name_H-M   'P 1'
#
loop_
_entity.id
_entity.type
_entity.pdbx_description
1 polymer ?
#
loop_
_entity_poly.entity_id
_entity_poly.type
_entity_poly.pdbx_seq_one_letter_code
_entity_poly.pdbx_strand_id
1 'polypeptide(L)'
;MASRTGLPVGVFPDLRLGPRLTWRGAEAVLKACMVAEDEIAWWHRLLMANHPSSPARHRRSPGVHLDAPHAVVRHTCASTTPGRRGATRREGPITMSHTSDALSRARAAATEADYVLAMDGLRLLSGRSFKQISELAGTSRLPKSTVHYMCRKKTLPTRREQVVLFVVGCGQSLEQAERWAVEWDRLAAVTRAPKAAPGEITEPMDPVGDVEADSAEPPAPVESSGLAPDQVEPDVVPAFPAQSVRQDPSSMSRILVAALMAQMLLFLVALYILH
;
A
#
# COMPACT_ATOMS: atom_id res chain seq x y z
N MET A 1 -42.00 3.80 0.02
CA MET A 1 -40.65 4.33 -0.27
C MET A 1 -39.78 3.19 -0.77
N ALA A 2 -39.31 3.31 -2.01
CA ALA A 2 -38.62 2.26 -2.76
C ALA A 2 -37.10 2.31 -2.56
N SER A 3 -36.46 1.13 -2.59
CA SER A 3 -35.13 0.81 -3.15
C SER A 3 -34.90 -0.70 -2.95
N ARG A 4 -34.93 -1.56 -3.99
CA ARG A 4 -33.83 -1.89 -4.95
C ARG A 4 -32.56 -2.26 -4.18
N THR A 5 -32.05 -3.49 -4.23
CA THR A 5 -31.57 -4.20 -5.43
C THR A 5 -31.65 -5.73 -5.27
N GLY A 6 -32.66 -6.35 -5.90
CA GLY A 6 -32.57 -7.75 -6.30
C GLY A 6 -31.90 -7.78 -7.67
N LEU A 7 -30.60 -8.10 -7.74
CA LEU A 7 -29.96 -8.35 -9.02
C LEU A 7 -30.45 -9.71 -9.53
N PRO A 8 -30.98 -9.78 -10.76
CA PRO A 8 -31.40 -11.05 -11.33
C PRO A 8 -30.18 -11.96 -11.53
N VAL A 9 -30.25 -13.17 -10.97
CA VAL A 9 -29.24 -14.24 -11.06
C VAL A 9 -28.99 -14.71 -12.51
N GLY A 10 -29.66 -14.12 -13.50
CA GLY A 10 -29.56 -14.46 -14.92
C GLY A 10 -28.63 -13.60 -15.79
N VAL A 11 -27.88 -12.63 -15.26
CA VAL A 11 -27.04 -11.70 -16.08
C VAL A 11 -25.57 -12.13 -16.15
N PHE A 12 -25.28 -13.43 -16.10
CA PHE A 12 -23.97 -13.94 -16.56
C PHE A 12 -24.13 -14.86 -17.77
N PRO A 13 -24.75 -14.42 -18.88
CA PRO A 13 -24.64 -15.16 -20.13
C PRO A 13 -23.18 -15.04 -20.58
N ASP A 14 -22.52 -16.18 -20.78
CA ASP A 14 -21.22 -16.32 -21.45
C ASP A 14 -19.92 -15.97 -20.70
N LEU A 15 -19.89 -16.06 -19.36
CA LEU A 15 -18.61 -16.39 -18.69
C LEU A 15 -18.32 -17.89 -18.85
N ARG A 16 -18.20 -18.36 -20.10
CA ARG A 16 -17.51 -19.62 -20.37
C ARG A 16 -16.04 -19.38 -20.09
N LEU A 17 -15.66 -19.57 -18.83
CA LEU A 17 -14.27 -19.72 -18.43
C LEU A 17 -13.74 -20.95 -19.17
N GLY A 18 -13.23 -20.74 -20.38
CA GLY A 18 -12.38 -21.71 -21.05
C GLY A 18 -11.16 -22.01 -20.17
N PRO A 19 -10.33 -23.00 -20.55
CA PRO A 19 -9.20 -23.46 -19.73
C PRO A 19 -8.13 -22.38 -19.43
N ARG A 20 -8.29 -21.16 -19.93
CA ARG A 20 -7.41 -20.02 -19.65
C ARG A 20 -8.24 -18.83 -19.16
N LEU A 21 -8.13 -18.52 -17.87
CA LEU A 21 -8.68 -17.29 -17.31
C LEU A 21 -7.90 -16.11 -17.90
N THR A 22 -8.52 -15.36 -18.81
CA THR A 22 -7.94 -14.11 -19.31
C THR A 22 -8.14 -12.99 -18.27
N TRP A 23 -7.26 -11.98 -18.27
CA TRP A 23 -7.44 -10.80 -17.43
C TRP A 23 -8.81 -10.14 -17.61
N ARG A 24 -9.34 -10.10 -18.84
CA ARG A 24 -10.69 -9.58 -19.11
C ARG A 24 -11.79 -10.37 -18.40
N GLY A 25 -11.63 -11.69 -18.27
CA GLY A 25 -12.54 -12.53 -17.50
C GLY A 25 -12.48 -12.22 -16.00
N ALA A 26 -11.27 -12.05 -15.45
CA ALA A 26 -11.07 -11.65 -14.06
C ALA A 26 -11.64 -10.24 -13.77
N GLU A 27 -11.41 -9.27 -14.65
CA GLU A 27 -11.95 -7.91 -14.55
C GLU A 27 -13.48 -7.89 -14.53
N ALA A 28 -14.13 -8.66 -15.40
CA ALA A 28 -15.59 -8.76 -15.45
C ALA A 28 -16.16 -9.32 -14.13
N VAL A 29 -15.52 -10.33 -13.55
CA VAL A 29 -15.90 -10.90 -12.25
C VAL A 29 -15.70 -9.87 -11.12
N LEU A 30 -14.57 -9.16 -11.11
CA LEU A 30 -14.28 -8.13 -10.10
C LEU A 30 -15.30 -6.98 -10.16
N LYS A 31 -15.65 -6.51 -11.37
CA LYS A 31 -16.69 -5.49 -11.58
C LYS A 31 -18.06 -5.97 -11.12
N ALA A 32 -18.42 -7.23 -11.41
CA ALA A 32 -19.66 -7.83 -10.95
C ALA A 32 -19.73 -7.97 -9.41
N CYS A 33 -18.60 -8.16 -8.75
CA CYS A 33 -18.48 -8.13 -7.29
C CYS A 33 -18.45 -6.70 -6.71
N MET A 34 -18.64 -5.67 -7.54
CA MET A 34 -18.56 -4.25 -7.16
C MET A 34 -17.21 -3.84 -6.55
N VAL A 35 -16.11 -4.47 -6.97
CA VAL A 35 -14.76 -4.00 -6.64
C VAL A 35 -14.52 -2.69 -7.38
N ALA A 36 -13.96 -1.69 -6.69
CA ALA A 36 -13.74 -0.37 -7.26
C ALA A 36 -12.71 -0.41 -8.40
N GLU A 37 -12.90 0.40 -9.45
CA GLU A 37 -12.04 0.36 -10.64
C GLU A 37 -10.57 0.68 -10.36
N ASP A 38 -10.29 1.52 -9.36
CA ASP A 38 -8.94 1.86 -8.91
C ASP A 38 -8.23 0.66 -8.27
N GLU A 39 -8.97 -0.15 -7.51
CA GLU A 39 -8.49 -1.40 -6.91
C GLU A 39 -8.22 -2.45 -8.00
N ILE A 40 -9.12 -2.59 -8.98
CA ILE A 40 -8.92 -3.47 -10.15
C ILE A 40 -7.66 -3.05 -10.93
N ALA A 41 -7.49 -1.74 -11.18
CA ALA A 41 -6.32 -1.22 -11.88
C ALA A 41 -5.01 -1.43 -11.10
N TRP A 42 -5.07 -1.38 -9.77
CA TRP A 42 -3.94 -1.70 -8.90
C TRP A 42 -3.55 -3.18 -9.01
N TRP A 43 -4.52 -4.09 -8.91
CA TRP A 43 -4.29 -5.53 -9.08
C TRP A 43 -3.73 -5.88 -10.47
N HIS A 44 -4.23 -5.22 -11.52
CA HIS A 44 -3.70 -5.40 -12.87
C HIS A 44 -2.21 -5.06 -12.94
N ARG A 45 -1.82 -3.87 -12.43
CA ARG A 45 -0.42 -3.43 -12.41
C ARG A 45 0.47 -4.38 -11.61
N LEU A 46 -0.02 -4.86 -10.47
CA LEU A 46 0.70 -5.80 -9.63
C LEU A 46 0.93 -7.14 -10.33
N LEU A 47 -0.08 -7.68 -10.99
CA LEU A 47 0.04 -8.93 -11.75
C LEU A 47 0.97 -8.78 -12.95
N MET A 48 0.88 -7.67 -13.69
CA MET A 48 1.77 -7.41 -14.83
C MET A 48 3.23 -7.20 -14.39
N ALA A 49 3.46 -6.58 -13.24
CA ALA A 49 4.81 -6.37 -12.69
C ALA A 49 5.48 -7.69 -12.26
N ASN A 50 4.70 -8.70 -11.86
CA ASN A 50 5.20 -9.99 -11.40
C ASN A 50 5.08 -11.10 -12.44
N HIS A 51 4.58 -10.80 -13.65
CA HIS A 51 4.46 -11.80 -14.70
C HIS A 51 5.87 -12.15 -15.23
N PRO A 52 6.32 -13.42 -15.11
CA PRO A 52 7.67 -13.82 -15.51
C PRO A 52 7.92 -13.71 -17.02
N SER A 53 6.88 -13.44 -17.82
CA SER A 53 6.94 -13.33 -19.27
C SER A 53 7.07 -11.92 -19.83
N SER A 54 7.40 -10.88 -19.03
CA SER A 54 7.70 -9.56 -19.60
C SER A 54 8.95 -9.66 -20.50
N PRO A 55 8.81 -9.53 -21.83
CA PRO A 55 9.87 -9.89 -22.79
C PRO A 55 10.99 -8.84 -22.89
N ALA A 56 11.15 -7.94 -21.92
CA ALA A 56 12.14 -6.86 -21.97
C ALA A 56 13.62 -7.34 -21.92
N ARG A 57 13.90 -8.64 -21.89
CA ARG A 57 15.27 -9.19 -21.93
C ARG A 57 15.52 -10.35 -22.88
N HIS A 58 14.64 -10.61 -23.87
CA HIS A 58 14.97 -11.59 -24.91
C HIS A 58 15.21 -10.96 -26.28
N ARG A 59 16.51 -10.93 -26.59
CA ARG A 59 17.11 -10.77 -27.91
C ARG A 59 16.32 -11.56 -28.96
N ARG A 60 16.01 -10.89 -30.07
CA ARG A 60 15.31 -11.42 -31.26
C ARG A 60 15.92 -12.75 -31.74
N SER A 61 15.05 -13.74 -31.98
CA SER A 61 15.20 -14.73 -33.06
C SER A 61 13.85 -14.91 -33.75
N PRO A 62 13.79 -14.99 -35.10
CA PRO A 62 12.54 -14.99 -35.84
C PRO A 62 12.08 -16.40 -36.25
N GLY A 63 10.76 -16.58 -36.24
CA GLY A 63 10.00 -17.45 -37.15
C GLY A 63 9.85 -18.90 -36.71
N VAL A 64 8.61 -19.35 -36.51
CA VAL A 64 7.90 -20.26 -37.43
C VAL A 64 6.39 -20.14 -37.14
N HIS A 65 5.65 -19.96 -38.22
CA HIS A 65 4.19 -19.86 -38.30
C HIS A 65 3.63 -21.27 -38.55
N LEU A 66 2.62 -21.73 -37.80
CA LEU A 66 1.82 -22.89 -38.19
C LEU A 66 0.38 -22.78 -37.65
N ASP A 67 -0.53 -23.21 -38.52
CA ASP A 67 -1.97 -22.98 -38.56
C ASP A 67 -2.84 -24.00 -37.79
N ALA A 68 -3.99 -23.50 -37.31
CA ALA A 68 -5.35 -24.11 -37.33
C ALA A 68 -5.64 -25.38 -36.44
N PRO A 69 -6.88 -25.94 -36.43
CA PRO A 69 -8.07 -25.37 -35.77
C PRO A 69 -8.98 -26.39 -35.00
N HIS A 70 -10.06 -25.88 -34.37
CA HIS A 70 -11.35 -26.48 -33.97
C HIS A 70 -11.43 -27.74 -33.07
N ALA A 71 -12.25 -27.67 -32.00
CA ALA A 71 -13.42 -28.57 -31.81
C ALA A 71 -14.27 -28.25 -30.56
N VAL A 72 -15.57 -28.47 -30.73
CA VAL A 72 -16.71 -28.30 -29.83
C VAL A 72 -16.93 -29.57 -29.01
N VAL A 73 -17.18 -29.50 -27.70
CA VAL A 73 -18.03 -30.47 -26.96
C VAL A 73 -18.71 -29.80 -25.76
N ARG A 74 -20.03 -29.98 -25.65
CA ARG A 74 -20.89 -29.67 -24.49
C ARG A 74 -21.04 -30.94 -23.65
N HIS A 75 -21.02 -30.87 -22.32
CA HIS A 75 -21.86 -31.74 -21.48
C HIS A 75 -22.18 -31.08 -20.12
N THR A 76 -23.47 -31.00 -19.83
CA THR A 76 -24.12 -30.76 -18.54
C THR A 76 -24.03 -31.99 -17.64
N CYS A 77 -23.89 -31.79 -16.32
CA CYS A 77 -24.56 -32.64 -15.32
C CYS A 77 -24.58 -31.95 -13.95
N ALA A 78 -25.76 -32.01 -13.32
CA ALA A 78 -26.07 -31.52 -12.00
C ALA A 78 -25.53 -32.45 -10.89
N SER A 79 -25.27 -31.90 -9.71
CA SER A 79 -25.52 -32.62 -8.46
C SER A 79 -25.55 -31.67 -7.26
N THR A 80 -26.66 -31.80 -6.54
CA THR A 80 -26.99 -31.22 -5.24
C THR A 80 -26.19 -31.94 -4.14
N THR A 81 -25.65 -31.22 -3.16
CA THR A 81 -25.76 -31.69 -1.75
C THR A 81 -25.51 -30.56 -0.74
N PRO A 82 -26.18 -30.61 0.43
CA PRO A 82 -26.25 -29.53 1.41
C PRO A 82 -25.31 -29.73 2.61
N GLY A 83 -24.92 -28.61 3.23
CA GLY A 83 -24.69 -28.51 4.67
C GLY A 83 -23.32 -28.94 5.21
N ARG A 84 -22.52 -27.97 5.66
CA ARG A 84 -21.64 -28.22 6.81
C ARG A 84 -21.42 -26.98 7.66
N ARG A 85 -21.95 -27.07 8.87
CA ARG A 85 -21.79 -26.16 10.00
C ARG A 85 -20.34 -26.15 10.50
N GLY A 86 -19.92 -24.99 10.98
CA GLY A 86 -19.07 -24.84 12.17
C GLY A 86 -17.64 -25.34 12.06
N ALA A 87 -16.73 -24.49 11.61
CA ALA A 87 -15.32 -24.60 11.94
C ALA A 87 -14.87 -23.26 12.52
N THR A 88 -14.60 -23.26 13.81
CA THR A 88 -13.96 -22.17 14.55
C THR A 88 -12.66 -21.79 13.85
N ARG A 89 -12.59 -20.54 13.36
CA ARG A 89 -11.42 -19.99 12.65
C ARG A 89 -10.20 -20.03 13.56
N ARG A 90 -9.31 -20.98 13.27
CA ARG A 90 -7.92 -20.97 13.76
C ARG A 90 -7.23 -19.78 13.10
N GLU A 91 -6.81 -18.80 13.89
CA GLU A 91 -5.80 -17.84 13.48
C GLU A 91 -4.51 -18.64 13.25
N GLY A 92 -4.28 -19.01 11.99
CA GLY A 92 -2.99 -19.55 11.59
C GLY A 92 -1.93 -18.48 11.81
N PRO A 93 -0.77 -18.80 12.40
CA PRO A 93 0.31 -17.85 12.55
C PRO A 93 0.66 -17.28 11.18
N ILE A 94 0.58 -15.96 11.01
CA ILE A 94 1.17 -15.29 9.85
C ILE A 94 2.66 -15.63 9.93
N THR A 95 3.11 -16.54 9.06
CA THR A 95 4.48 -17.02 9.08
C THR A 95 5.40 -15.85 8.73
N MET A 96 6.50 -15.73 9.49
CA MET A 96 7.51 -14.67 9.38
C MET A 96 8.10 -14.49 7.97
N SER A 97 7.88 -15.42 7.05
CA SER A 97 8.40 -15.39 5.69
C SER A 97 7.90 -14.19 4.88
N HIS A 98 6.63 -13.78 5.04
CA HIS A 98 6.05 -12.73 4.20
C HIS A 98 6.57 -11.32 4.52
N THR A 99 6.98 -11.07 5.76
CA THR A 99 7.52 -9.75 6.15
C THR A 99 8.94 -9.56 5.62
N SER A 100 9.71 -10.65 5.50
CA SER A 100 11.02 -10.66 4.86
C SER A 100 10.96 -10.22 3.40
N ASP A 101 9.91 -10.59 2.66
CA ASP A 101 9.73 -10.19 1.26
C ASP A 101 9.51 -8.68 1.12
N ALA A 102 8.80 -8.06 2.06
CA ALA A 102 8.55 -6.62 2.03
C ALA A 102 9.84 -5.80 2.25
N LEU A 103 10.68 -6.20 3.22
CA LEU A 103 11.98 -5.56 3.42
C LEU A 103 12.92 -5.79 2.23
N SER A 104 12.89 -6.99 1.64
CA SER A 104 13.69 -7.29 0.45
C SER A 104 13.32 -6.39 -0.73
N ARG A 105 12.02 -6.09 -0.90
CA ARG A 105 11.55 -5.09 -1.88
C ARG A 105 12.00 -3.67 -1.54
N ALA A 106 11.98 -3.27 -0.27
CA ALA A 106 12.47 -1.97 0.16
C ALA A 106 13.97 -1.78 -0.13
N ARG A 107 14.77 -2.84 0.07
CA ARG A 107 16.21 -2.87 -0.30
C ARG A 107 16.42 -2.75 -1.81
N ALA A 108 15.62 -3.46 -2.59
CA ALA A 108 15.69 -3.44 -4.05
C ALA A 108 15.11 -2.16 -4.67
N ALA A 109 14.49 -1.28 -3.88
CA ALA A 109 13.89 -0.04 -4.38
C ALA A 109 14.97 0.88 -4.95
N ALA A 110 14.81 1.27 -6.22
CA ALA A 110 15.68 2.24 -6.87
C ALA A 110 15.13 3.67 -6.76
N THR A 111 13.82 3.81 -6.52
CA THR A 111 13.12 5.10 -6.48
C THR A 111 12.28 5.25 -5.21
N GLU A 112 11.90 6.50 -4.91
CA GLU A 112 10.99 6.82 -3.79
C GLU A 112 9.64 6.10 -3.91
N ALA A 113 9.11 6.00 -5.14
CA ALA A 113 7.84 5.34 -5.41
C ALA A 113 7.91 3.83 -5.13
N ASP A 114 9.00 3.17 -5.49
CA ASP A 114 9.21 1.74 -5.23
C ASP A 114 9.27 1.46 -3.72
N TYR A 115 9.94 2.35 -2.98
CA TYR A 115 10.01 2.26 -1.51
C TYR A 115 8.63 2.42 -0.86
N VAL A 116 7.84 3.41 -1.31
CA VAL A 116 6.46 3.60 -0.85
C VAL A 116 5.59 2.38 -1.17
N LEU A 117 5.75 1.76 -2.35
CA LEU A 117 5.04 0.53 -2.69
C LEU A 117 5.42 -0.64 -1.76
N ALA A 118 6.71 -0.75 -1.40
CA ALA A 118 7.14 -1.74 -0.41
C ALA A 118 6.49 -1.48 0.96
N MET A 119 6.39 -0.22 1.40
CA MET A 119 5.71 0.15 2.66
C MET A 119 4.21 -0.18 2.64
N ASP A 120 3.50 0.12 1.55
CA ASP A 120 2.08 -0.26 1.44
C ASP A 120 1.91 -1.79 1.39
N GLY A 121 2.85 -2.50 0.75
CA GLY A 121 2.92 -3.96 0.81
C GLY A 121 3.06 -4.49 2.23
N LEU A 122 3.95 -3.90 3.05
CA LEU A 122 4.09 -4.26 4.46
C LEU A 122 2.79 -4.04 5.24
N ARG A 123 2.11 -2.90 5.01
CA ARG A 123 0.81 -2.62 5.63
C ARG A 123 -0.21 -3.69 5.29
N LEU A 124 -0.35 -4.03 4.00
CA LEU A 124 -1.31 -5.03 3.53
C LEU A 124 -1.04 -6.40 4.17
N LEU A 125 0.23 -6.80 4.23
CA LEU A 125 0.63 -8.06 4.87
C LEU A 125 0.37 -8.09 6.37
N SER A 126 0.47 -6.94 7.05
CA SER A 126 0.12 -6.84 8.47
C SER A 126 -1.39 -6.97 8.74
N GLY A 127 -2.23 -6.80 7.71
CA GLY A 127 -3.69 -6.78 7.84
C GLY A 127 -4.24 -5.62 8.68
N ARG A 128 -3.43 -4.59 8.99
CA ARG A 128 -3.82 -3.46 9.83
C ARG A 128 -4.35 -2.29 9.01
N SER A 129 -5.39 -1.66 9.54
CA SER A 129 -5.90 -0.39 9.02
C SER A 129 -4.95 0.77 9.37
N PHE A 130 -5.04 1.89 8.64
CA PHE A 130 -4.28 3.10 8.94
C PHE A 130 -4.50 3.62 10.37
N LYS A 131 -5.72 3.46 10.90
CA LYS A 131 -6.06 3.85 12.28
C LYS A 131 -5.33 2.96 13.30
N GLN A 132 -5.34 1.65 13.09
CA GLN A 132 -4.64 0.71 13.97
C GLN A 132 -3.14 0.93 13.97
N ILE A 133 -2.54 1.20 12.80
CA ILE A 133 -1.10 1.51 12.72
C ILE A 133 -0.76 2.78 13.47
N SER A 134 -1.59 3.82 13.33
CA SER A 134 -1.46 5.08 14.07
C SER A 134 -1.52 4.89 15.59
N GLU A 135 -2.41 4.01 16.06
CA GLU A 135 -2.59 3.71 17.49
C GLU A 135 -1.48 2.80 18.05
N LEU A 136 -0.94 1.90 17.23
CA LEU A 136 0.08 0.91 17.63
C LEU A 136 1.52 1.41 17.42
N ALA A 137 1.71 2.61 16.90
CA ALA A 137 3.01 3.24 16.71
C ALA A 137 3.74 3.63 18.03
N GLY A 138 3.18 3.30 19.20
CA GLY A 138 3.78 3.56 20.51
C GLY A 138 3.44 4.94 21.08
N THR A 139 4.26 5.40 22.03
CA THR A 139 4.08 6.67 22.76
C THR A 139 4.15 7.88 21.83
N SER A 140 5.03 7.82 20.83
CA SER A 140 5.13 8.79 19.75
C SER A 140 4.08 8.48 18.68
N ARG A 141 2.83 8.84 18.97
CA ARG A 141 1.68 8.54 18.11
C ARG A 141 1.89 9.13 16.71
N LEU A 142 1.95 8.27 15.69
CA LEU A 142 2.03 8.68 14.30
C LEU A 142 0.61 9.05 13.81
N PRO A 143 0.32 10.29 13.39
CA PRO A 143 -1.04 10.67 12.99
C PRO A 143 -1.57 9.82 11.83
N LYS A 144 -2.86 9.44 11.87
CA LYS A 144 -3.49 8.63 10.81
C LYS A 144 -3.31 9.21 9.40
N SER A 145 -3.40 10.53 9.26
CA SER A 145 -3.19 11.24 7.99
C SER A 145 -1.77 11.05 7.47
N THR A 146 -0.77 11.07 8.37
CA THR A 146 0.63 10.79 8.04
C THR A 146 0.81 9.35 7.59
N VAL A 147 0.25 8.37 8.30
CA VAL A 147 0.29 6.96 7.87
C VAL A 147 -0.31 6.80 6.47
N HIS A 148 -1.46 7.41 6.22
CA HIS A 148 -2.11 7.37 4.90
C HIS A 148 -1.24 8.02 3.81
N TYR A 149 -0.66 9.18 4.10
CA TYR A 149 0.23 9.89 3.20
C TYR A 149 1.47 9.06 2.82
N MET A 150 2.10 8.40 3.79
CA MET A 150 3.28 7.56 3.59
C MET A 150 3.03 6.37 2.65
N CYS A 151 1.80 5.85 2.57
CA CYS A 151 1.46 4.74 1.66
C CYS A 151 0.92 5.19 0.31
N ARG A 152 0.38 6.42 0.19
CA ARG A 152 -0.31 6.88 -1.02
C ARG A 152 0.49 7.87 -1.85
N LYS A 153 1.32 8.70 -1.21
CA LYS A 153 2.11 9.68 -1.95
C LYS A 153 3.40 9.03 -2.43
N LYS A 154 3.74 9.24 -3.70
CA LYS A 154 4.96 8.72 -4.34
C LYS A 154 6.26 9.41 -3.90
N THR A 155 6.26 10.03 -2.72
CA THR A 155 7.39 10.76 -2.16
C THR A 155 7.83 10.10 -0.88
N LEU A 156 9.13 10.10 -0.60
CA LEU A 156 9.65 9.57 0.66
C LEU A 156 9.04 10.30 1.86
N PRO A 157 8.82 9.57 2.98
CA PRO A 157 8.52 10.20 4.26
C PRO A 157 9.53 11.29 4.60
N THR A 158 9.10 12.35 5.26
CA THR A 158 9.97 13.50 5.53
C THR A 158 11.07 13.14 6.53
N ARG A 159 10.73 12.33 7.53
CA ARG A 159 11.60 12.02 8.66
C ARG A 159 11.81 10.52 8.80
N ARG A 160 13.02 10.13 9.22
CA ARG A 160 13.41 8.74 9.48
C ARG A 160 12.53 8.10 10.55
N GLU A 161 12.22 8.83 11.61
CA GLU A 161 11.43 8.35 12.75
C GLU A 161 10.02 7.96 12.34
N GLN A 162 9.45 8.60 11.31
CA GLN A 162 8.13 8.24 10.78
C GLN A 162 8.13 6.82 10.19
N VAL A 163 9.23 6.42 9.53
CA VAL A 163 9.40 5.07 8.98
C VAL A 163 9.46 4.06 10.13
N VAL A 164 10.26 4.34 11.16
CA VAL A 164 10.40 3.46 12.32
C VAL A 164 9.04 3.25 13.01
N LEU A 165 8.34 4.33 13.32
CA LEU A 165 7.02 4.29 13.97
C LEU A 165 5.97 3.56 13.12
N PHE A 166 6.01 3.75 11.80
CA PHE A 166 5.13 3.04 10.88
C PHE A 166 5.38 1.52 10.90
N VAL A 167 6.64 1.09 10.82
CA VAL A 167 7.02 -0.33 10.77
C VAL A 167 6.71 -1.04 12.10
N VAL A 168 6.94 -0.35 13.22
CA VAL A 168 6.50 -0.80 14.56
C VAL A 168 4.97 -0.88 14.63
N GLY A 169 4.26 0.13 14.11
CA GLY A 169 2.79 0.13 14.04
C GLY A 169 2.22 -1.00 13.15
N CYS A 170 2.98 -1.48 12.17
CA CYS A 170 2.69 -2.69 11.40
C CYS A 170 2.98 -4.00 12.16
N GLY A 171 3.47 -3.93 13.40
CA GLY A 171 3.73 -5.07 14.28
C GLY A 171 5.11 -5.72 14.08
N GLN A 172 6.04 -5.05 13.40
CA GLN A 172 7.42 -5.53 13.29
C GLN A 172 8.24 -5.16 14.53
N SER A 173 9.35 -5.88 14.76
CA SER A 173 10.29 -5.53 15.83
C SER A 173 11.02 -4.22 15.53
N LEU A 174 11.56 -3.59 16.58
CA LEU A 174 12.35 -2.37 16.44
C LEU A 174 13.60 -2.59 15.55
N GLU A 175 14.24 -3.76 15.65
CA GLU A 175 15.37 -4.12 14.78
C GLU A 175 14.98 -4.13 13.29
N GLN A 176 13.81 -4.69 12.97
CA GLN A 176 13.30 -4.64 11.60
C GLN A 176 12.98 -3.21 11.18
N ALA A 177 12.40 -2.41 12.07
CA ALA A 177 12.13 -1.00 11.81
C ALA A 177 13.41 -0.20 11.50
N GLU A 178 14.50 -0.46 12.22
CA GLU A 178 15.80 0.15 11.95
C GLU A 178 16.36 -0.27 10.59
N ARG A 179 16.21 -1.54 10.19
CA ARG A 179 16.61 -1.99 8.84
C ARG A 179 15.85 -1.27 7.73
N TRP A 180 14.55 -1.00 7.91
CA TRP A 180 13.78 -0.17 6.99
C TRP A 180 14.30 1.27 6.96
N ALA A 181 14.59 1.84 8.12
CA ALA A 181 15.09 3.20 8.23
C ALA A 181 16.46 3.38 7.53
N VAL A 182 17.35 2.38 7.57
CA VAL A 182 18.62 2.38 6.81
C VAL A 182 18.38 2.48 5.30
N GLU A 183 17.40 1.75 4.76
CA GLU A 183 17.07 1.82 3.33
C GLU A 183 16.44 3.17 2.95
N TRP A 184 15.66 3.75 3.87
CA TRP A 184 15.18 5.12 3.71
C TRP A 184 16.33 6.12 3.68
N ASP A 185 17.30 6.02 4.60
CA ASP A 185 18.48 6.90 4.64
C ASP A 185 19.27 6.82 3.33
N ARG A 186 19.46 5.60 2.81
CA ARG A 186 20.12 5.35 1.51
C ARG A 186 19.42 6.09 0.37
N LEU A 187 18.09 5.98 0.28
CA LEU A 187 17.32 6.64 -0.78
C LEU A 187 17.25 8.16 -0.58
N ALA A 188 17.09 8.62 0.66
CA ALA A 188 17.06 10.04 0.99
C ALA A 188 18.39 10.71 0.65
N ALA A 189 19.54 10.04 0.86
CA ALA A 189 20.85 10.56 0.46
C ALA A 189 20.97 10.73 -1.05
N VAL A 190 20.41 9.81 -1.85
CA VAL A 190 20.42 9.90 -3.32
C VAL A 190 19.48 11.01 -3.82
N THR A 191 18.25 11.10 -3.30
CA THR A 191 17.29 12.10 -3.79
C THR A 191 17.58 13.51 -3.29
N ARG A 192 18.08 13.65 -2.06
CA ARG A 192 18.37 14.96 -1.43
C ARG A 192 19.81 15.39 -1.61
N ALA A 193 20.65 14.60 -2.28
CA ALA A 193 21.96 15.09 -2.72
C ALA A 193 21.70 16.44 -3.40
N PRO A 194 22.32 17.53 -2.91
CA PRO A 194 22.12 18.85 -3.49
C PRO A 194 22.37 18.67 -4.97
N LYS A 195 21.35 18.97 -5.78
CA LYS A 195 21.47 18.99 -7.24
C LYS A 195 22.54 20.03 -7.49
N ALA A 196 23.79 19.59 -7.55
CA ALA A 196 24.97 20.45 -7.60
C ALA A 196 24.65 21.48 -8.67
N ALA A 197 24.52 22.74 -8.25
CA ALA A 197 24.06 23.80 -9.12
C ALA A 197 24.90 23.70 -10.39
N PRO A 198 24.30 23.37 -11.56
CA PRO A 198 25.07 23.14 -12.76
C PRO A 198 25.75 24.44 -13.13
N GLY A 199 27.03 24.56 -12.78
CA GLY A 199 27.83 25.74 -13.06
C GLY A 199 27.25 27.01 -12.45
N GLU A 200 27.60 27.29 -11.19
CA GLU A 200 28.15 28.62 -10.95
C GLU A 200 29.45 28.66 -11.76
N ILE A 201 29.32 28.96 -13.05
CA ILE A 201 30.42 29.44 -13.86
C ILE A 201 30.77 30.74 -13.15
N THR A 202 31.76 30.68 -12.27
CA THR A 202 32.47 31.85 -11.81
C THR A 202 33.07 32.43 -13.09
N GLU A 203 32.31 33.27 -13.80
CA GLU A 203 32.92 34.21 -14.69
C GLU A 203 33.96 34.94 -13.82
N PRO A 204 35.25 34.90 -14.19
CA PRO A 204 36.27 35.60 -13.44
C PRO A 204 35.90 37.08 -13.48
N MET A 205 35.28 37.58 -12.42
CA MET A 205 35.14 39.01 -12.23
C MET A 205 36.55 39.56 -12.08
N ASP A 206 36.96 40.32 -13.08
CA ASP A 206 38.13 41.19 -12.99
C ASP A 206 38.06 42.05 -11.71
N PRO A 207 39.19 42.30 -11.03
CA PRO A 207 39.21 43.02 -9.77
C PRO A 207 38.83 44.50 -9.98
N VAL A 208 37.55 44.81 -9.78
CA VAL A 208 37.11 46.21 -9.70
C VAL A 208 37.28 46.68 -8.26
N GLY A 209 38.39 47.39 -8.06
CA GLY A 209 38.50 48.67 -7.35
C GLY A 209 37.84 48.81 -5.97
N ASP A 210 38.69 49.10 -4.99
CA ASP A 210 38.36 49.58 -3.66
C ASP A 210 37.20 50.59 -3.64
N VAL A 211 36.11 50.25 -2.96
CA VAL A 211 35.12 51.22 -2.47
C VAL A 211 34.90 51.00 -0.99
N GLU A 212 35.75 51.71 -0.25
CA GLU A 212 35.54 52.45 0.99
C GLU A 212 34.23 52.22 1.77
N ALA A 213 34.44 52.00 3.07
CA ALA A 213 33.48 51.77 4.11
C ALA A 213 32.41 52.86 4.24
N ASP A 214 31.16 52.45 4.41
CA ASP A 214 30.18 53.26 5.13
C ASP A 214 29.31 52.41 6.06
N SER A 215 29.07 52.99 7.23
CA SER A 215 28.57 52.43 8.47
C SER A 215 27.05 52.37 8.50
N ALA A 216 26.46 51.32 9.08
CA ALA A 216 25.14 51.34 9.72
C ALA A 216 24.94 50.00 10.47
N GLU A 217 25.26 49.96 11.76
CA GLU A 217 24.33 50.13 12.90
C GLU A 217 23.56 48.82 13.25
N PRO A 218 23.83 48.21 14.42
CA PRO A 218 23.19 46.97 14.85
C PRO A 218 21.78 47.21 15.46
N PRO A 219 20.74 46.44 15.07
CA PRO A 219 19.46 46.52 15.74
C PRO A 219 19.47 45.83 17.12
N ALA A 220 18.88 46.53 18.08
CA ALA A 220 18.80 46.26 19.51
C ALA A 220 18.18 44.89 19.92
N PRO A 221 18.46 44.44 21.15
CA PRO A 221 17.86 43.23 21.73
C PRO A 221 16.39 43.46 22.08
N VAL A 222 15.49 42.64 21.53
CA VAL A 222 14.08 42.63 21.92
C VAL A 222 13.92 41.78 23.17
N GLU A 223 13.80 42.45 24.32
CA GLU A 223 13.24 41.88 25.54
C GLU A 223 11.80 41.43 25.28
N SER A 224 11.56 40.12 25.30
CA SER A 224 10.20 39.58 25.35
C SER A 224 9.89 39.20 26.79
N SER A 225 9.11 40.08 27.41
CA SER A 225 8.57 40.00 28.76
C SER A 225 7.98 38.63 29.09
N GLY A 226 8.30 38.16 30.29
CA GLY A 226 7.67 37.02 30.91
C GLY A 226 6.16 37.18 30.99
N LEU A 227 5.46 36.20 30.41
CA LEU A 227 4.05 35.97 30.64
C LEU A 227 3.92 34.88 31.71
N ALA A 228 3.27 35.25 32.81
CA ALA A 228 3.06 34.43 33.99
C ALA A 228 2.35 33.10 33.64
N PRO A 229 2.65 32.00 34.36
CA PRO A 229 1.84 30.79 34.29
C PRO A 229 0.52 31.05 35.02
N ASP A 230 -0.54 31.28 34.23
CA ASP A 230 -1.90 31.30 34.73
C ASP A 230 -2.26 29.88 35.19
N GLN A 231 -2.81 29.80 36.40
CA GLN A 231 -3.21 28.56 37.04
C GLN A 231 -4.41 27.98 36.30
N VAL A 232 -4.22 26.83 35.65
CA VAL A 232 -5.35 26.04 35.14
C VAL A 232 -5.75 25.04 36.21
N GLU A 233 -6.96 25.26 36.74
CA GLU A 233 -7.70 24.40 37.66
C GLU A 233 -7.66 22.92 37.23
N PRO A 234 -7.49 21.99 38.18
CA PRO A 234 -7.75 20.58 37.97
C PRO A 234 -9.20 20.29 38.34
N ASP A 235 -10.13 20.17 37.39
CA ASP A 235 -11.27 19.26 37.62
C ASP A 235 -12.11 18.92 36.39
N VAL A 236 -12.85 17.83 36.54
CA VAL A 236 -13.85 17.23 35.65
C VAL A 236 -13.29 16.27 34.61
N VAL A 237 -13.00 15.05 35.08
CA VAL A 237 -13.04 13.84 34.27
C VAL A 237 -14.51 13.59 33.88
N PRO A 238 -14.91 13.69 32.59
CA PRO A 238 -16.23 13.24 32.19
C PRO A 238 -16.26 11.71 32.23
N ALA A 239 -17.19 11.16 32.99
CA ALA A 239 -17.55 9.75 32.94
C ALA A 239 -17.95 9.38 31.50
N PHE A 240 -17.09 8.63 30.81
CA PHE A 240 -17.37 8.12 29.49
C PHE A 240 -18.54 7.12 29.57
N PRO A 241 -19.64 7.31 28.83
CA PRO A 241 -20.67 6.30 28.73
C PRO A 241 -20.07 5.08 28.00
N ALA A 242 -20.29 3.90 28.57
CA ALA A 242 -19.93 2.61 27.97
C ALA A 242 -20.47 2.55 26.53
N GLN A 243 -19.58 2.73 25.55
CA GLN A 243 -19.92 2.57 24.14
C GLN A 243 -20.14 1.08 23.87
N SER A 244 -21.40 0.67 23.90
CA SER A 244 -21.84 -0.59 23.30
C SER A 244 -21.51 -0.52 21.80
N VAL A 245 -20.44 -1.19 21.41
CA VAL A 245 -20.03 -1.38 20.01
C VAL A 245 -21.13 -2.19 19.33
N ARG A 246 -22.09 -1.50 18.72
CA ARG A 246 -23.00 -2.10 17.73
C ARG A 246 -22.15 -2.55 16.55
N GLN A 247 -21.81 -3.84 16.53
CA GLN A 247 -21.24 -4.48 15.36
C GLN A 247 -22.28 -4.43 14.23
N ASP A 248 -21.96 -3.65 13.22
CA ASP A 248 -22.78 -3.48 12.03
C ASP A 248 -22.76 -4.79 11.22
N PRO A 249 -23.90 -5.50 11.07
CA PRO A 249 -23.94 -6.82 10.41
C PRO A 249 -23.52 -6.75 8.93
N SER A 250 -23.48 -5.54 8.35
CA SER A 250 -22.99 -5.27 7.00
C SER A 250 -21.47 -5.50 6.83
N SER A 251 -20.68 -5.43 7.90
CA SER A 251 -19.22 -5.63 7.84
C SER A 251 -18.86 -7.12 7.70
N MET A 252 -19.66 -8.03 8.25
CA MET A 252 -19.40 -9.46 8.12
C MET A 252 -19.57 -9.95 6.67
N SER A 253 -20.56 -9.43 5.95
CA SER A 253 -20.77 -9.77 4.53
C SER A 253 -19.59 -9.33 3.65
N ARG A 254 -19.00 -8.16 3.91
CA ARG A 254 -17.84 -7.67 3.15
C ARG A 254 -16.59 -8.50 3.42
N ILE A 255 -16.37 -8.94 4.66
CA ILE A 255 -15.23 -9.77 5.03
C ILE A 255 -15.36 -11.18 4.43
N LEU A 256 -16.57 -11.75 4.41
CA LEU A 256 -16.84 -13.04 3.77
C LEU A 256 -16.61 -12.99 2.24
N VAL A 257 -17.06 -11.92 1.57
CA VAL A 257 -16.82 -11.72 0.14
C VAL A 257 -15.31 -11.59 -0.13
N ALA A 258 -14.58 -10.80 0.66
CA ALA A 258 -13.13 -10.66 0.50
C ALA A 258 -12.38 -11.99 0.72
N ALA A 259 -12.80 -12.80 1.72
CA ALA A 259 -12.20 -14.09 1.99
C ALA A 259 -12.47 -15.12 0.87
N LEU A 260 -13.70 -15.14 0.33
CA LEU A 260 -14.03 -15.99 -0.81
C LEU A 260 -13.25 -15.57 -2.06
N MET A 261 -13.09 -14.27 -2.29
CA MET A 261 -12.28 -13.75 -3.40
C MET A 261 -10.80 -14.12 -3.24
N ALA A 262 -10.24 -14.03 -2.03
CA ALA A 262 -8.86 -14.45 -1.76
C ALA A 262 -8.66 -15.96 -1.95
N GLN A 263 -9.61 -16.78 -1.49
CA GLN A 263 -9.59 -18.23 -1.68
C GLN A 263 -9.67 -18.60 -3.16
N MET A 264 -10.55 -17.93 -3.91
CA MET A 264 -10.70 -18.13 -5.35
C MET A 264 -9.42 -17.71 -6.09
N LEU A 265 -8.79 -16.61 -5.67
CA LEU A 265 -7.49 -16.15 -6.20
C LEU A 265 -6.38 -17.17 -5.94
N LEU A 266 -6.26 -17.72 -4.73
CA LEU A 266 -5.29 -18.77 -4.43
C LEU A 266 -5.51 -20.01 -5.28
N PHE A 267 -6.78 -20.39 -5.50
CA PHE A 267 -7.12 -21.53 -6.35
C PHE A 267 -6.76 -21.29 -7.82
N LEU A 268 -7.00 -20.07 -8.33
CA LEU A 268 -6.63 -19.68 -9.69
C LEU A 268 -5.12 -19.62 -9.90
N VAL A 269 -4.37 -19.11 -8.92
CA VAL A 269 -2.90 -19.09 -8.95
C VAL A 269 -2.36 -20.52 -8.94
N ALA A 270 -2.90 -21.41 -8.10
CA ALA A 270 -2.51 -22.82 -8.08
C ALA A 270 -2.78 -23.51 -9.42
N LEU A 271 -3.98 -23.33 -10.01
CA LEU A 271 -4.31 -23.90 -11.31
C LEU A 271 -3.42 -23.35 -12.43
N TYR A 272 -3.02 -22.08 -12.37
CA TYR A 272 -2.12 -21.47 -13.34
C TYR A 272 -0.68 -22.01 -13.23
N ILE A 273 -0.20 -22.35 -12.04
CA ILE A 273 1.15 -22.93 -11.86
C ILE A 273 1.20 -24.39 -12.34
N LEU A 274 0.09 -25.13 -12.24
CA LEU A 274 0.02 -26.53 -12.64
C LEU A 274 -0.17 -26.76 -14.15
N HIS A 275 -0.41 -25.72 -14.95
CA HIS A 275 -0.66 -25.79 -16.40
C HIS A 275 0.38 -25.01 -17.21
#